data_AF-A0A7R9Q9Z1-F1
#
_entry.id   AF-A0A7R9Q9Z1-F1
#
_cell.length_a   1.000
_cell.length_b   1.000
_cell.length_c   1.000
_cell.angle_alpha   90.00
_cell.angle_beta   90.00
_cell.angle_gamma   90.00
#
_symmetry.space_group_name_H-M   'P 1'
#
loop_
_entity.id
_entity.type
_entity.pdbx_description
1 polymer ?
#
loop_
_entity_poly.entity_id
_entity_poly.type
_entity_poly.pdbx_seq_one_letter_code
_entity_poly.pdbx_strand_id
1 'polypeptide(L)'
;ESDKSSLGLPFPNLPYYIDGDLKLSQSLAILRHLGRKHGLVAPDEAGRARQEVVEQQLEDIRLALFMVIMADDWEAKRADYSTGTLEPQLDLLVKYLGANNWLTGGQLSYVDFLAYETLDWLKRFTPDTIGKFPTVGQYLDRFEALPAIKTYQSSGDYKQWPLFGPIVKWGSQ
;
A
#
# COMPACT_ATOMS: atom_id res chain seq x y z
N GLU A 1 5.75 8.03 23.18
CA GLU A 1 5.52 6.70 22.59
C GLU A 1 5.63 5.66 23.69
N SER A 2 4.71 4.68 23.73
CA SER A 2 4.90 3.49 24.57
C SER A 2 6.05 2.67 24.01
N ASP A 3 7.00 2.25 24.84
CA ASP A 3 8.08 1.37 24.42
C ASP A 3 7.49 0.04 23.95
N LYS A 4 7.55 -0.21 22.63
CA LYS A 4 7.05 -1.45 22.00
C LYS A 4 7.59 -2.73 22.64
N SER A 5 8.76 -2.65 23.26
CA SER A 5 9.41 -3.75 23.98
C SER A 5 8.62 -4.19 25.22
N SER A 6 7.83 -3.29 25.81
CA SER A 6 7.01 -3.54 26.99
C SER A 6 5.62 -4.14 26.68
N LEU A 7 5.24 -4.23 25.40
CA LEU A 7 3.86 -4.59 25.00
C LEU A 7 3.60 -6.10 25.00
N GLY A 8 4.62 -6.93 25.21
CA GLY A 8 4.51 -8.39 25.12
C GLY A 8 4.28 -8.89 23.69
N LEU A 9 4.78 -8.14 22.70
CA LEU A 9 4.84 -8.58 21.31
C LEU A 9 5.94 -9.64 21.16
N PRO A 10 5.71 -10.76 20.45
CA PRO A 10 6.76 -11.75 20.18
C PRO A 10 7.95 -11.16 19.41
N PHE A 11 7.67 -10.24 18.48
CA PHE A 11 8.68 -9.49 17.72
C PHE A 11 8.35 -7.98 17.80
N PRO A 12 8.89 -7.24 18.78
CA PRO A 12 8.56 -5.83 18.99
C PRO A 12 8.90 -4.95 17.78
N ASN A 13 7.87 -4.49 17.04
CA ASN A 13 8.06 -3.59 15.91
C ASN A 13 6.91 -2.59 15.75
N LEU A 14 7.13 -1.55 14.93
CA LEU A 14 6.07 -0.66 14.45
C LEU A 14 5.78 -0.97 12.97
N PRO A 15 4.50 -0.92 12.54
CA PRO A 15 3.30 -0.81 13.38
C PRO A 15 3.04 -2.08 14.21
N TYR A 16 2.24 -1.94 15.26
CA TYR A 16 1.65 -3.05 16.02
C TYR A 16 0.13 -2.88 16.13
N TYR A 17 -0.56 -3.99 16.41
CA TYR A 17 -2.00 -4.06 16.63
C TYR A 17 -2.29 -4.96 17.84
N ILE A 18 -3.13 -4.48 18.76
CA ILE A 18 -3.53 -5.20 19.97
C ILE A 18 -5.06 -5.27 19.99
N ASP A 19 -5.60 -6.49 20.05
CA ASP A 19 -7.03 -6.79 20.10
C ASP A 19 -7.28 -7.88 21.15
N GLY A 20 -7.58 -7.45 22.38
CA GLY A 20 -7.60 -8.33 23.55
C GLY A 20 -6.24 -8.99 23.78
N ASP A 21 -6.23 -10.32 23.80
CA ASP A 21 -5.00 -11.12 23.98
C ASP A 21 -4.16 -11.25 22.70
N LEU A 22 -4.73 -10.90 21.53
CA LEU A 22 -4.01 -10.96 20.26
C LEU A 22 -3.10 -9.75 20.12
N LYS A 23 -1.80 -10.00 19.95
CA LYS A 23 -0.78 -8.97 19.79
C LYS A 23 0.06 -9.24 18.54
N LEU A 24 -0.07 -8.36 17.56
CA LEU A 24 0.57 -8.49 16.25
C LEU A 24 1.53 -7.33 16.01
N SER A 25 2.65 -7.62 15.36
CA SER A 25 3.48 -6.66 14.63
C SER A 25 3.53 -7.07 13.15
N GLN A 26 4.19 -6.28 12.31
CA GLN A 26 4.23 -6.42 10.84
C GLN A 26 2.95 -5.93 10.16
N SER A 27 3.08 -4.86 9.35
CA SER A 27 1.95 -4.21 8.67
C SER A 27 1.10 -5.18 7.84
N LEU A 28 1.72 -6.03 7.01
CA LEU A 28 1.01 -7.00 6.18
C LEU A 28 0.31 -8.08 7.02
N ALA A 29 0.91 -8.53 8.13
CA ALA A 29 0.26 -9.50 9.02
C ALA A 29 -0.98 -8.91 9.70
N ILE A 30 -0.89 -7.65 10.13
CA ILE A 30 -2.00 -6.88 10.70
C ILE A 30 -3.09 -6.68 9.66
N LEU A 31 -2.73 -6.25 8.45
CA LEU A 31 -3.67 -6.00 7.35
C LEU A 31 -4.40 -7.28 6.93
N ARG A 32 -3.68 -8.40 6.78
CA ARG A 32 -4.26 -9.73 6.54
C ARG A 32 -5.21 -10.17 7.66
N HIS A 33 -4.86 -9.93 8.92
CA HIS A 33 -5.71 -10.27 10.06
C HIS A 33 -7.03 -9.48 10.03
N LEU A 34 -6.97 -8.17 9.84
CA LEU A 34 -8.15 -7.31 9.70
C LEU A 34 -8.99 -7.71 8.48
N GLY A 35 -8.33 -8.03 7.36
CA GLY A 35 -9.00 -8.53 6.17
C GLY A 35 -9.83 -9.79 6.44
N ARG A 36 -9.24 -10.80 7.12
CA ARG A 36 -9.98 -12.01 7.51
C ARG A 36 -11.10 -11.71 8.51
N LYS A 37 -10.83 -10.88 9.52
CA LYS A 37 -11.81 -10.52 10.57
C LYS A 37 -13.07 -9.85 10.00
N HIS A 38 -12.93 -9.12 8.90
CA HIS A 38 -14.02 -8.34 8.30
C HIS A 38 -14.48 -8.85 6.93
N GLY A 39 -14.05 -10.05 6.50
CA GLY A 39 -14.47 -10.64 5.22
C GLY A 39 -13.93 -9.92 3.98
N LEU A 40 -12.82 -9.18 4.09
CA LEU A 40 -12.12 -8.50 3.00
C LEU A 40 -10.98 -9.38 2.46
N VAL A 41 -11.30 -10.65 2.22
CA VAL A 41 -10.41 -11.65 1.63
C VAL A 41 -11.19 -12.46 0.61
N ALA A 42 -10.50 -13.00 -0.39
CA ALA A 42 -11.11 -13.94 -1.30
C ALA A 42 -11.76 -15.14 -0.56
N PRO A 43 -12.92 -15.63 -1.02
CA PRO A 43 -13.70 -16.63 -0.31
C PRO A 43 -13.06 -18.03 -0.37
N ASP A 44 -12.46 -18.37 -1.50
CA ASP A 44 -11.81 -19.66 -1.74
C ASP A 44 -10.29 -19.57 -1.69
N GLU A 45 -9.66 -20.74 -1.54
CA GLU A 45 -8.21 -20.84 -1.35
C GLU A 45 -7.41 -20.38 -2.57
N ALA A 46 -7.88 -20.69 -3.79
CA ALA A 46 -7.19 -20.26 -4.99
C ALA A 46 -7.29 -18.73 -5.17
N GLY A 47 -8.40 -18.12 -4.78
CA GLY A 47 -8.57 -16.68 -4.68
C GLY A 47 -7.61 -16.07 -3.66
N ARG A 48 -7.47 -16.67 -2.47
CA ARG A 48 -6.53 -16.18 -1.45
C ARG A 48 -5.08 -16.29 -1.89
N ALA A 49 -4.69 -17.40 -2.50
CA ALA A 49 -3.33 -17.55 -3.04
C ALA A 49 -3.02 -16.48 -4.10
N ARG A 50 -3.97 -16.20 -5.02
CA ARG A 50 -3.81 -15.11 -6.00
C ARG A 50 -3.73 -13.73 -5.36
N GLN A 51 -4.56 -13.49 -4.34
CA GLN A 51 -4.54 -12.26 -3.56
C GLN A 51 -3.17 -12.06 -2.89
N GLU A 52 -2.59 -13.11 -2.32
CA GLU A 52 -1.26 -13.08 -1.69
C GLU A 52 -0.14 -12.83 -2.71
N VAL A 53 -0.24 -13.36 -3.93
CA VAL A 53 0.70 -13.03 -5.02
C VAL A 53 0.68 -11.54 -5.33
N VAL A 54 -0.50 -10.92 -5.44
CA VAL A 54 -0.62 -9.48 -5.69
C VAL A 54 -0.09 -8.67 -4.52
N GLU A 55 -0.37 -9.10 -3.28
CA GLU A 55 0.16 -8.45 -2.08
C GLU A 55 1.69 -8.41 -2.11
N GLN A 56 2.35 -9.54 -2.41
CA GLN A 56 3.80 -9.60 -2.52
C GLN A 56 4.34 -8.74 -3.67
N GLN A 57 3.64 -8.70 -4.80
CA GLN A 57 4.02 -7.85 -5.93
C GLN A 57 3.97 -6.36 -5.59
N LEU A 58 2.98 -5.93 -4.80
CA LEU A 58 2.88 -4.56 -4.29
C LEU A 58 4.00 -4.26 -3.28
N GLU A 59 4.36 -5.23 -2.44
CA GLU A 59 5.49 -5.08 -1.51
C GLU A 59 6.82 -4.93 -2.26
N ASP A 60 7.05 -5.68 -3.34
CA ASP A 60 8.25 -5.51 -4.18
C ASP A 60 8.32 -4.09 -4.79
N ILE A 61 7.18 -3.53 -5.23
CA ILE A 61 7.10 -2.17 -5.74
C ILE A 61 7.42 -1.14 -4.64
N ARG A 62 6.87 -1.33 -3.42
CA ARG A 62 7.15 -0.48 -2.26
C ARG A 62 8.62 -0.54 -1.88
N LEU A 63 9.20 -1.74 -1.79
CA LEU A 63 10.61 -1.93 -1.46
C LEU A 63 11.52 -1.25 -2.50
N ALA A 64 11.19 -1.35 -3.79
CA ALA A 64 11.92 -0.65 -4.84
C ALA A 64 11.84 0.88 -4.69
N LEU A 65 10.66 1.44 -4.35
CA LEU A 65 10.52 2.85 -4.03
C LEU A 65 11.38 3.23 -2.81
N PHE A 66 11.32 2.44 -1.74
CA PHE A 66 12.09 2.66 -0.52
C PHE A 66 13.60 2.71 -0.78
N MET A 67 14.13 1.82 -1.61
CA MET A 67 15.55 1.83 -1.99
C MET A 67 15.96 3.14 -2.70
N VAL A 68 15.05 3.76 -3.45
CA VAL A 68 15.30 5.03 -4.14
C VAL A 68 15.26 6.18 -3.15
N ILE A 69 14.20 6.33 -2.36
CA ILE A 69 14.00 7.48 -1.47
C ILE A 69 14.95 7.50 -0.26
N MET A 70 15.55 6.34 0.06
CA MET A 70 16.61 6.22 1.07
C MET A 70 18.00 6.52 0.51
N ALA A 71 18.16 6.59 -0.81
CA ALA A 71 19.46 6.86 -1.42
C ALA A 71 19.84 8.33 -1.24
N ASP A 72 21.15 8.58 -1.10
CA ASP A 72 21.62 9.95 -0.91
C ASP A 72 21.31 10.87 -2.10
N ASP A 73 21.35 10.29 -3.30
CA ASP A 73 21.14 10.86 -4.62
C ASP A 73 19.76 10.51 -5.21
N TRP A 74 18.73 10.36 -4.36
CA TRP A 74 17.39 9.90 -4.78
C TRP A 74 16.79 10.70 -5.94
N GLU A 75 17.05 12.01 -6.02
CA GLU A 75 16.54 12.88 -7.10
C GLU A 75 17.06 12.45 -8.47
N ALA A 76 18.34 12.09 -8.56
CA ALA A 76 18.95 11.57 -9.78
C ALA A 76 18.42 10.18 -10.13
N LYS A 77 18.25 9.32 -9.12
CA LYS A 77 17.72 7.95 -9.28
C LYS A 77 16.24 7.88 -9.63
N ARG A 78 15.49 8.96 -9.37
CA ARG A 78 14.05 9.03 -9.64
C ARG A 78 13.73 8.75 -11.10
N ALA A 79 14.51 9.28 -12.04
CA ALA A 79 14.27 9.10 -13.48
C ALA A 79 14.43 7.63 -13.90
N ASP A 80 15.53 7.00 -13.51
CA ASP A 80 15.81 5.59 -13.82
C ASP A 80 14.81 4.65 -13.14
N TYR A 81 14.44 4.93 -11.89
CA TYR A 81 13.37 4.20 -11.20
C TYR A 81 12.04 4.30 -11.94
N SER A 82 11.68 5.52 -12.37
CA SER A 82 10.40 5.80 -13.03
C SER A 82 10.23 4.98 -14.30
N THR A 83 11.23 4.99 -15.18
CA THR A 83 11.14 4.34 -16.50
C THR A 83 11.60 2.89 -16.48
N GLY A 84 12.69 2.59 -15.78
CA GLY A 84 13.32 1.27 -15.78
C GLY A 84 12.67 0.26 -14.84
N THR A 85 12.04 0.75 -13.76
CA THR A 85 11.46 -0.12 -12.72
C THR A 85 9.95 0.02 -12.64
N LEU A 86 9.44 1.24 -12.51
CA LEU A 86 8.04 1.47 -12.20
C LEU A 86 7.12 1.24 -13.40
N GLU A 87 7.44 1.78 -14.59
CA GLU A 87 6.60 1.61 -15.79
C GLU A 87 6.30 0.13 -16.11
N PRO A 88 7.28 -0.79 -16.16
CA PRO A 88 7.01 -2.21 -16.39
C PRO A 88 6.10 -2.84 -15.32
N GLN A 89 6.23 -2.43 -14.07
CA GLN A 89 5.41 -2.95 -12.97
C GLN A 89 3.97 -2.44 -13.06
N LEU A 90 3.77 -1.18 -13.46
CA LEU A 90 2.44 -0.62 -13.71
C LEU A 90 1.75 -1.30 -14.90
N ASP A 91 2.49 -1.59 -15.98
CA ASP A 91 1.97 -2.38 -17.10
C ASP A 91 1.44 -3.75 -16.65
N LEU A 92 2.23 -4.46 -15.83
CA LEU A 92 1.83 -5.75 -15.27
C LEU A 92 0.61 -5.62 -14.36
N LEU A 93 0.57 -4.62 -13.49
CA LEU A 93 -0.53 -4.39 -12.56
C LEU A 93 -1.83 -4.01 -13.29
N VAL A 94 -1.76 -3.14 -14.29
CA VAL A 94 -2.90 -2.75 -15.13
C VAL A 94 -3.41 -3.94 -15.94
N LYS A 95 -2.49 -4.73 -16.52
CA LYS A 95 -2.85 -5.96 -17.22
C LYS A 95 -3.53 -6.97 -16.28
N TYR A 96 -3.03 -7.09 -15.05
CA TYR A 96 -3.58 -8.00 -14.05
C TYR A 96 -4.97 -7.57 -13.57
N LEU A 97 -5.18 -6.26 -13.34
CA LEU A 97 -6.49 -5.70 -13.02
C LEU A 97 -7.50 -6.00 -14.14
N GLY A 98 -7.09 -5.79 -15.40
CA GLY A 98 -7.93 -6.06 -16.57
C GLY A 98 -9.24 -5.27 -16.52
N ALA A 99 -10.37 -5.97 -16.69
CA ALA A 99 -11.70 -5.36 -16.62
C ALA A 99 -12.32 -5.34 -15.20
N ASN A 100 -11.56 -5.76 -14.18
CA ASN A 100 -12.06 -5.83 -12.82
C ASN A 100 -12.04 -4.45 -12.14
N ASN A 101 -12.91 -4.28 -11.15
CA ASN A 101 -12.92 -3.07 -10.32
C ASN A 101 -11.80 -3.07 -9.27
N TRP A 102 -11.42 -4.26 -8.79
CA TRP A 102 -10.47 -4.49 -7.72
C TRP A 102 -9.45 -5.55 -8.13
N LEU A 103 -8.28 -5.57 -7.47
CA LEU A 103 -7.20 -6.52 -7.81
C LEU A 103 -7.57 -7.96 -7.48
N THR A 104 -8.54 -8.18 -6.61
CA THR A 104 -9.13 -9.49 -6.32
C THR A 104 -10.36 -9.81 -7.16
N GLY A 105 -10.68 -8.99 -8.17
CA GLY A 105 -11.83 -9.17 -9.05
C GLY A 105 -12.97 -8.19 -8.76
N GLY A 106 -14.17 -8.71 -8.54
CA GLY A 106 -15.38 -7.91 -8.34
C GLY A 106 -15.57 -7.35 -6.92
N GLN A 107 -14.85 -7.89 -5.93
CA GLN A 107 -15.01 -7.53 -4.52
C GLN A 107 -13.74 -6.87 -3.97
N LEU A 108 -13.93 -5.84 -3.17
CA LEU A 108 -12.87 -5.15 -2.43
C LEU A 108 -12.24 -6.10 -1.42
N SER A 109 -10.92 -6.09 -1.33
CA SER A 109 -10.13 -6.86 -0.36
C SER A 109 -9.15 -5.98 0.39
N TYR A 110 -8.47 -6.52 1.40
CA TYR A 110 -7.40 -5.78 2.09
C TYR A 110 -6.26 -5.37 1.13
N VAL A 111 -6.03 -6.12 0.04
CA VAL A 111 -4.96 -5.82 -0.93
C VAL A 111 -5.23 -4.51 -1.63
N ASP A 112 -6.49 -4.13 -1.82
CA ASP A 112 -6.85 -2.88 -2.47
C ASP A 112 -6.50 -1.65 -1.60
N PHE A 113 -6.44 -1.80 -0.27
CA PHE A 113 -5.95 -0.76 0.63
C PHE A 113 -4.43 -0.60 0.51
N LEU A 114 -3.70 -1.73 0.43
CA LEU A 114 -2.25 -1.73 0.18
C LEU A 114 -1.93 -1.10 -1.19
N ALA A 115 -2.71 -1.46 -2.21
CA ALA A 115 -2.57 -0.93 -3.56
C ALA A 115 -2.85 0.56 -3.61
N TYR A 116 -3.94 1.03 -2.98
CA TYR A 116 -4.27 2.44 -2.90
C TYR A 116 -3.12 3.25 -2.29
N GLU A 117 -2.63 2.87 -1.11
CA GLU A 117 -1.53 3.57 -0.44
C GLU A 117 -0.27 3.61 -1.33
N THR A 118 0.08 2.46 -1.90
CA THR A 118 1.26 2.34 -2.77
C THR A 118 1.14 3.23 -4.00
N LEU A 119 -0.02 3.23 -4.66
CA LEU A 119 -0.25 4.03 -5.86
C LEU A 119 -0.39 5.53 -5.56
N ASP A 120 -0.93 5.93 -4.39
CA ASP A 120 -0.92 7.33 -3.95
C ASP A 120 0.51 7.83 -3.71
N TRP A 121 1.36 7.03 -3.06
CA TRP A 121 2.79 7.36 -2.92
C TRP A 121 3.47 7.53 -4.26
N LEU A 122 3.26 6.60 -5.20
CA LEU A 122 3.82 6.65 -6.54
C LEU A 122 3.27 7.82 -7.36
N LYS A 123 2.00 8.21 -7.18
CA LYS A 123 1.41 9.39 -7.84
C LYS A 123 2.09 10.67 -7.37
N ARG A 124 2.42 10.78 -6.09
CA ARG A 124 3.17 11.90 -5.52
C ARG A 124 4.65 11.86 -5.93
N PHE A 125 5.24 10.66 -5.95
CA PHE A 125 6.66 10.48 -6.26
C PHE A 125 6.95 10.46 -7.76
N THR A 126 6.02 10.15 -8.64
CA THR A 126 6.25 10.04 -10.09
C THR A 126 4.99 10.43 -10.87
N PRO A 127 4.53 11.68 -10.73
CA PRO A 127 3.24 12.10 -11.30
C PRO A 127 3.18 11.90 -12.81
N ASP A 128 4.27 12.17 -13.53
CA ASP A 128 4.34 12.00 -14.99
C ASP A 128 4.24 10.53 -15.41
N THR A 129 4.89 9.62 -14.69
CA THR A 129 4.80 8.18 -14.94
C THR A 129 3.40 7.67 -14.69
N ILE A 130 2.82 7.98 -13.53
CA ILE A 130 1.45 7.57 -13.21
C ILE A 130 0.44 8.17 -14.19
N GLY A 131 0.67 9.40 -14.67
CA GLY A 131 -0.15 10.06 -15.68
C GLY A 131 -0.26 9.30 -17.01
N LYS A 132 0.69 8.40 -17.34
CA LYS A 132 0.62 7.52 -18.52
C LYS A 132 -0.39 6.38 -18.36
N PHE A 133 -0.83 6.08 -17.13
CA PHE A 133 -1.70 4.97 -16.80
C PHE A 133 -3.06 5.46 -16.28
N PRO A 134 -4.00 5.86 -17.17
CA PRO A 134 -5.31 6.36 -16.76
C PRO A 134 -6.10 5.33 -15.92
N THR A 135 -5.90 4.03 -16.14
CA THR A 135 -6.48 2.96 -15.33
C THR A 135 -6.09 3.06 -13.85
N VAL A 136 -4.85 3.47 -13.55
CA VAL A 136 -4.39 3.70 -12.16
C VAL A 136 -5.13 4.87 -11.53
N GLY A 137 -5.29 5.97 -12.28
CA GLY A 137 -6.09 7.12 -11.83
C GLY A 137 -7.53 6.72 -11.50
N GLN A 138 -8.19 6.00 -12.40
CA GLN A 138 -9.56 5.49 -12.18
C GLN A 138 -9.65 4.53 -10.98
N TYR A 139 -8.61 3.75 -10.72
CA TYR A 139 -8.55 2.87 -9.56
C TYR A 139 -8.47 3.66 -8.25
N LEU A 140 -7.61 4.68 -8.18
CA LEU A 140 -7.52 5.59 -7.03
C LEU A 140 -8.85 6.31 -6.79
N ASP A 141 -9.43 6.90 -7.83
CA ASP A 141 -10.70 7.63 -7.75
C ASP A 141 -11.84 6.72 -7.23
N ARG A 142 -11.87 5.45 -7.67
CA ARG A 142 -12.86 4.46 -7.22
C ARG A 142 -12.69 4.14 -5.73
N PHE A 143 -11.46 4.01 -5.26
CA PHE A 143 -11.17 3.75 -3.85
C PHE A 143 -11.56 4.94 -2.97
N GLU A 144 -11.21 6.16 -3.38
CA GLU A 144 -11.57 7.40 -2.67
C GLU A 144 -13.08 7.68 -2.66
N ALA A 145 -13.80 7.17 -3.67
CA ALA A 145 -15.26 7.24 -3.73
C ALA A 145 -15.99 6.31 -2.75
N LEU A 146 -15.30 5.35 -2.11
CA LEU A 146 -15.91 4.50 -1.08
C LEU A 146 -16.42 5.37 0.08
N PRO A 147 -17.70 5.25 0.50
CA PRO A 147 -18.29 6.17 1.49
C PRO A 147 -17.47 6.31 2.78
N ALA A 148 -17.00 5.18 3.34
CA ALA A 148 -16.20 5.18 4.56
C ALA A 148 -14.82 5.83 4.35
N ILE A 149 -14.19 5.64 3.20
CA ILE A 149 -12.91 6.27 2.86
C ILE A 149 -13.10 7.77 2.70
N LYS A 150 -14.11 8.19 1.93
CA LYS A 150 -14.43 9.61 1.74
C LYS A 150 -14.72 10.34 3.06
N THR A 151 -15.48 9.70 3.96
CA THR A 151 -15.75 10.24 5.29
C THR A 151 -14.47 10.34 6.11
N TYR A 152 -13.64 9.29 6.13
CA TYR A 152 -12.37 9.29 6.84
C TYR A 152 -11.42 10.37 6.30
N GLN A 153 -11.26 10.48 4.98
CA GLN A 153 -10.38 11.47 4.35
C GLN A 153 -10.82 12.92 4.55
N SER A 154 -12.10 13.13 4.89
CA SER A 154 -12.64 14.46 5.23
C SER A 154 -12.54 14.77 6.74
N SER A 155 -12.09 13.82 7.57
CA SER A 155 -12.00 14.01 9.02
C SER A 155 -10.64 14.59 9.43
N GLY A 156 -10.56 15.11 10.66
CA GLY A 156 -9.30 15.57 11.25
C GLY A 156 -8.32 14.46 11.61
N ASP A 157 -8.74 13.19 11.53
CA ASP A 157 -7.89 12.04 11.82
C ASP A 157 -7.04 11.63 10.62
N TYR A 158 -7.46 12.02 9.41
CA TYR A 158 -6.75 11.67 8.19
C TYR A 158 -5.44 12.46 8.07
N LYS A 159 -4.35 11.73 7.85
CA LYS A 159 -3.01 12.28 7.71
C LYS A 159 -2.50 12.03 6.30
N GLN A 160 -2.38 13.10 5.52
CA GLN A 160 -1.80 13.07 4.18
C GLN A 160 -0.27 13.28 4.17
N TRP A 161 0.30 13.80 5.26
CA TRP A 161 1.73 14.09 5.40
C TRP A 161 2.15 14.11 6.88
N PRO A 162 3.40 13.75 7.23
CA PRO A 162 4.42 13.13 6.37
C PRO A 162 4.05 11.70 5.95
N LEU A 163 4.56 11.27 4.80
CA LEU A 163 4.41 9.90 4.28
C LEU A 163 5.38 8.93 4.96
N PHE A 164 6.60 9.40 5.25
CA PHE A 164 7.65 8.58 5.83
C PHE A 164 8.23 9.21 7.09
N GLY A 165 8.92 8.38 7.88
CA GLY A 165 9.66 8.83 9.06
C GLY A 165 10.81 9.77 8.70
N PRO A 166 11.37 10.49 9.70
CA PRO A 166 12.29 11.61 9.50
C PRO A 166 13.66 11.24 8.89
N ILE A 167 13.96 9.94 8.72
CA ILE A 167 15.22 9.46 8.14
C ILE A 167 15.16 9.51 6.60
N VAL A 168 13.95 9.48 6.02
CA VAL A 168 13.76 9.46 4.56
C VAL A 168 13.82 10.90 4.03
N LYS A 169 14.52 11.14 2.91
CA LYS A 169 14.69 12.50 2.36
C LYS A 169 13.46 13.02 1.61
N TRP A 170 12.72 12.14 0.97
CA TRP A 170 11.46 12.46 0.30
C TRP A 170 10.28 11.99 1.15
N GLY A 171 9.23 12.80 1.29
CA GLY A 171 8.04 12.38 2.03
C GLY A 171 8.10 12.56 3.55
N SER A 172 9.20 13.07 4.12
CA SER A 172 9.32 13.39 5.54
C SER A 172 8.83 14.81 5.87
N GLN A 173 8.78 15.14 7.16
CA GLN A 173 8.77 16.54 7.62
C GLN A 173 10.10 17.23 7.34
#